data_AF-A0A2N0NKG2-F1
#
_entry.id   AF-A0A2N0NKG2-F1
#
_cell.length_a   1.000
_cell.length_b   1.000
_cell.length_c   1.000
_cell.angle_alpha   90.00
_cell.angle_beta   90.00
_cell.angle_gamma   90.00
#
_symmetry.space_group_name_H-M   'P 1'
#
loop_
_entity.id
_entity.type
_entity.pdbx_description
1 polymer ?
#
loop_
_entity_poly.entity_id
_entity_poly.type
_entity_poly.pdbx_seq_one_letter_code
_entity_poly.pdbx_strand_id
1 'polypeptide(L)'
;LQNLIRDKVNWYLDELVSEMENLIGKRASIATLWRSLHYLGITRKKLQKEAYERSEIMRAHYLGIIGEHYTPNQLIFIDESAKDERNGFVAVDVFEGACDKNKFVKFVLDQVVPVMNPYPGNNSVIIMDNARIH
;
A
#
# COMPACT_ATOMS: atom_id res chain seq x y z
N LEU A 1 -21.21 -4.69 21.94
CA LEU A 1 -20.09 -5.47 21.36
C LEU A 1 -20.56 -6.46 20.28
N GLN A 2 -21.35 -7.49 20.60
CA GLN A 2 -21.80 -8.47 19.58
C GLN A 2 -22.57 -7.84 18.41
N ASN A 3 -23.47 -6.89 18.68
CA ASN A 3 -24.22 -6.18 17.63
C ASN A 3 -23.29 -5.39 16.70
N LEU A 4 -22.37 -4.58 17.26
CA LEU A 4 -21.37 -3.81 16.49
C LEU A 4 -20.51 -4.66 15.54
N ILE A 5 -20.14 -5.87 15.99
CA ILE A 5 -19.32 -6.80 15.19
C ILE A 5 -20.16 -7.46 14.10
N ARG A 6 -21.45 -7.71 14.35
CA ARG A 6 -22.38 -8.22 13.33
C ARG A 6 -22.65 -7.18 12.23
N ASP A 7 -22.77 -5.91 12.62
CA ASP A 7 -23.05 -4.83 11.68
C ASP A 7 -21.83 -4.54 10.77
N LYS A 8 -20.61 -4.67 11.30
CA LYS A 8 -19.37 -4.51 10.54
C LYS A 8 -18.26 -5.41 11.11
N VAL A 9 -17.75 -6.33 10.29
CA VAL A 9 -16.75 -7.34 10.72
C VAL A 9 -15.29 -6.85 10.58
N ASN A 10 -15.06 -5.74 9.86
CA ASN A 10 -13.72 -5.23 9.52
C ASN A 10 -13.30 -4.02 10.36
N TRP A 11 -13.83 -3.86 11.57
CA TRP A 11 -13.36 -2.85 12.52
C TRP A 11 -11.89 -3.09 12.90
N TYR A 12 -11.10 -2.02 12.92
CA TYR A 12 -9.88 -2.02 13.73
C TYR A 12 -10.23 -1.96 15.23
N LEU A 13 -9.33 -2.44 16.09
CA LEU A 13 -9.60 -2.54 17.53
C LEU A 13 -9.83 -1.16 18.18
N ASP A 14 -9.08 -0.16 17.75
CA ASP A 14 -9.21 1.23 18.16
C ASP A 14 -10.52 1.87 17.67
N GLU A 15 -10.92 1.62 16.41
CA GLU A 15 -12.22 2.05 15.89
C GLU A 15 -13.37 1.44 16.71
N LEU A 16 -13.27 0.15 17.06
CA LEU A 16 -14.30 -0.52 17.87
C LEU A 16 -14.34 0.04 19.30
N VAL A 17 -13.20 0.39 19.90
CA VAL A 17 -13.15 1.10 21.18
C VAL A 17 -13.83 2.46 21.07
N SER A 18 -13.53 3.24 20.02
CA SER A 18 -14.11 4.56 19.80
C SER A 18 -15.63 4.48 19.63
N GLU A 19 -16.11 3.51 18.87
CA GLU A 19 -17.55 3.34 18.63
C GLU A 19 -18.29 2.87 19.88
N MET A 20 -17.66 1.99 20.68
CA MET A 20 -18.20 1.62 21.98
C MET A 20 -18.24 2.80 22.97
N GLU A 21 -17.23 3.67 22.93
CA GLU A 21 -17.21 4.90 23.73
C GLU A 21 -18.34 5.85 23.29
N ASN A 22 -18.57 6.02 21.99
CA ASN A 22 -19.67 6.83 21.46
C ASN A 22 -21.04 6.33 21.92
N LEU A 23 -21.25 5.01 21.93
CA LEU A 23 -22.55 4.42 22.29
C LEU A 23 -22.82 4.34 23.80
N ILE A 24 -21.78 4.13 24.61
CA ILE A 24 -21.92 3.80 26.05
C ILE A 24 -21.38 4.94 26.94
N GLY A 25 -20.67 5.91 26.36
CA GLY A 25 -20.02 7.01 27.08
C GLY A 25 -18.83 6.57 27.93
N LYS A 26 -18.32 5.35 27.73
CA LYS A 26 -17.23 4.76 28.52
C LYS A 26 -16.18 4.13 27.62
N ARG A 27 -14.93 4.59 27.78
CA ARG A 27 -13.79 4.03 27.06
C ARG A 27 -13.30 2.74 27.72
N ALA A 28 -13.36 1.65 26.96
CA ALA A 28 -12.69 0.41 27.34
C ALA A 28 -11.24 0.42 26.83
N SER A 29 -10.31 -0.17 27.57
CA SER A 29 -8.96 -0.39 27.04
C SER A 29 -9.00 -1.47 25.94
N ILE A 30 -8.07 -1.38 24.99
CA ILE A 30 -7.92 -2.38 23.92
C ILE A 30 -7.75 -3.78 24.52
N ALA A 31 -7.01 -3.92 25.62
CA ALA A 31 -6.82 -5.19 26.31
C ALA A 31 -8.12 -5.75 26.92
N THR A 32 -9.00 -4.88 27.44
CA THR A 32 -10.32 -5.29 27.92
C THR A 32 -11.19 -5.75 26.78
N LEU A 33 -11.24 -4.99 25.68
CA LEU A 33 -11.98 -5.35 24.48
C LEU A 33 -11.51 -6.70 23.91
N TRP A 34 -10.19 -6.90 23.82
CA TRP A 34 -9.60 -8.14 23.34
C TRP A 34 -10.00 -9.35 24.19
N ARG A 35 -9.95 -9.22 25.53
CA ARG A 35 -10.42 -10.28 26.44
C ARG A 35 -11.90 -10.58 26.26
N SER A 36 -12.73 -9.55 26.07
CA SER A 36 -14.16 -9.73 25.81
C SER A 36 -14.43 -10.42 24.47
N LEU A 37 -13.69 -10.07 23.40
CA LEU A 37 -13.79 -10.75 22.11
C LEU A 37 -13.43 -12.23 22.23
N HIS A 38 -12.36 -12.54 22.96
CA HIS A 38 -11.92 -13.91 23.21
C HIS A 38 -12.95 -14.70 24.03
N TYR A 39 -13.49 -14.11 25.10
CA TYR A 39 -14.57 -14.71 25.90
C TYR A 39 -15.81 -15.03 25.07
N LEU A 40 -16.12 -14.20 24.08
CA LEU A 40 -17.24 -14.41 23.15
C LEU A 40 -16.93 -15.40 22.01
N GLY A 41 -15.75 -16.03 22.00
CA GLY A 41 -15.33 -16.97 20.96
C GLY A 41 -15.01 -16.31 19.61
N ILE A 42 -14.85 -14.98 19.57
CA ILE A 42 -14.60 -14.23 18.34
C ILE A 42 -13.10 -14.24 18.07
N THR A 43 -12.70 -14.89 16.99
CA THR A 43 -11.30 -14.97 16.55
C THR A 43 -11.04 -14.01 15.39
N ARG A 44 -9.84 -13.41 15.36
CA ARG A 44 -9.43 -12.51 14.26
C ARG A 44 -8.89 -13.34 13.10
N LYS A 45 -9.60 -13.36 11.97
CA LYS A 45 -9.02 -13.83 10.70
C LYS A 45 -8.32 -12.67 10.01
N LYS A 46 -7.11 -12.88 9.50
CA LYS A 46 -6.41 -11.88 8.68
C LYS A 46 -7.16 -11.76 7.35
N LEU A 47 -8.05 -10.78 7.25
CA LEU A 47 -8.71 -10.43 6.00
C LEU A 47 -7.66 -9.86 5.05
N GLN A 48 -7.51 -10.47 3.88
CA GLN A 48 -6.88 -9.81 2.76
C GLN A 48 -7.87 -8.75 2.28
N LYS A 49 -7.59 -7.48 2.61
CA LYS A 49 -8.33 -6.35 2.06
C LYS A 49 -7.89 -6.20 0.62
N GLU A 50 -8.65 -6.73 -0.33
CA GLU A 50 -8.41 -6.43 -1.73
C GLU A 50 -8.70 -4.95 -1.97
N ALA A 51 -7.84 -4.27 -2.75
CA ALA A 51 -8.10 -2.90 -3.15
C ALA A 51 -9.41 -2.86 -3.97
N TYR A 52 -10.30 -1.93 -3.65
CA TYR A 52 -11.61 -1.81 -4.30
C TYR A 52 -11.50 -1.61 -5.83
N GLU A 53 -10.38 -1.05 -6.29
CA GLU A 53 -10.08 -0.76 -7.70
C GLU A 53 -9.47 -1.96 -8.46
N ARG A 54 -9.29 -3.11 -7.80
CA ARG A 54 -8.65 -4.28 -8.41
C ARG A 54 -9.58 -4.94 -9.44
N SER A 55 -9.32 -4.70 -10.72
CA SER A 55 -9.96 -5.38 -11.86
C SER A 55 -9.00 -6.35 -12.53
N GLU A 56 -9.34 -7.63 -12.54
CA GLU A 56 -8.53 -8.66 -13.21
C GLU A 56 -8.43 -8.44 -14.72
N ILE A 57 -9.50 -7.94 -15.33
CA ILE A 57 -9.55 -7.61 -16.77
C ILE A 57 -8.56 -6.48 -17.07
N MET A 58 -8.59 -5.40 -16.29
CA MET A 58 -7.66 -4.28 -16.47
C MET A 58 -6.21 -4.72 -16.24
N ARG A 59 -5.97 -5.59 -15.26
CA ARG A 59 -4.64 -6.15 -14.99
C ARG A 59 -4.14 -7.03 -16.13
N ALA A 60 -4.99 -7.91 -16.67
CA ALA A 60 -4.64 -8.76 -17.80
C ALA A 60 -4.35 -7.94 -19.06
N HIS A 61 -5.17 -6.93 -19.34
CA HIS A 61 -4.96 -6.01 -20.46
C HIS A 61 -3.65 -5.24 -20.32
N TYR A 62 -3.37 -4.68 -19.14
CA TYR A 62 -2.10 -4.00 -18.86
C TYR A 62 -0.90 -4.93 -19.05
N LEU A 63 -0.95 -6.15 -18.53
CA LEU A 63 0.12 -7.14 -18.71
C LEU A 63 0.32 -7.51 -20.18
N GLY A 64 -0.75 -7.60 -20.97
CA GLY A 64 -0.68 -7.82 -22.41
C GLY A 64 0.08 -6.70 -23.13
N ILE A 65 -0.30 -5.44 -22.89
CA ILE A 65 0.37 -4.26 -23.44
C ILE A 65 1.86 -4.25 -23.07
N ILE A 66 2.18 -4.48 -21.79
CA ILE A 66 3.57 -4.43 -21.34
C ILE A 66 4.39 -5.55 -21.98
N GLY A 67 3.85 -6.78 -22.01
CA GLY A 67 4.54 -7.95 -22.55
C GLY A 67 4.69 -7.94 -24.08
N GLU A 68 3.82 -7.21 -24.80
CA GLU A 68 3.90 -7.08 -26.26
C GLU A 68 4.85 -5.96 -26.70
N HIS A 69 4.84 -4.81 -26.00
CA HIS A 69 5.53 -3.61 -26.47
C HIS A 69 6.89 -3.35 -25.84
N TYR A 70 7.22 -4.01 -24.72
CA TYR A 70 8.46 -3.74 -23.98
C TYR A 70 9.18 -5.02 -23.61
N THR A 71 10.50 -4.91 -23.55
CA THR A 71 11.38 -5.95 -23.01
C THR A 71 11.69 -5.65 -21.53
N PRO A 72 11.96 -6.67 -20.69
CA PRO A 72 12.27 -6.45 -19.28
C PRO A 72 13.41 -5.46 -19.04
N ASN A 73 14.42 -5.45 -19.90
CA ASN A 73 15.59 -4.58 -19.79
C ASN A 73 15.29 -3.10 -20.07
N GLN A 74 14.13 -2.77 -20.67
CA GLN A 74 13.71 -1.39 -20.91
C GLN A 74 13.02 -0.76 -19.69
N LEU A 75 12.57 -1.57 -18.72
CA LEU A 75 11.68 -1.13 -17.65
C LEU A 75 12.44 -0.78 -16.37
N ILE A 76 12.18 0.40 -15.82
CA ILE A 76 12.54 0.79 -14.46
C ILE A 76 11.25 0.92 -13.64
N PHE A 77 11.19 0.23 -12.50
CA PHE A 77 10.07 0.30 -11.57
C PHE A 77 10.41 1.22 -10.42
N ILE A 78 9.52 2.17 -10.12
CA ILE A 78 9.63 3.07 -8.97
C ILE A 78 8.49 2.72 -8.01
N ASP A 79 8.82 2.61 -6.73
CA ASP A 79 7.88 2.31 -5.65
C ASP A 79 8.29 3.04 -4.37
N GLU A 80 7.32 3.40 -3.53
CA GLU A 80 7.56 3.91 -2.19
C GLU A 80 7.55 2.75 -1.20
N SER A 81 8.74 2.19 -0.94
CA SER A 81 8.90 1.14 0.07
C SER A 81 9.48 1.71 1.36
N ALA A 82 8.94 1.29 2.51
CA ALA A 82 9.60 1.50 3.80
C ALA A 82 10.95 0.77 3.78
N LYS A 83 11.99 1.36 4.41
CA LYS A 83 13.36 0.84 4.41
C LYS A 83 13.40 -0.69 4.61
N ASP A 84 13.82 -1.41 3.58
CA ASP A 84 14.04 -2.85 3.58
C ASP A 84 15.44 -3.15 2.98
N GLU A 85 16.15 -4.14 3.51
CA GLU A 85 17.53 -4.47 3.16
C GLU A 85 17.64 -5.31 1.87
N ARG A 86 16.73 -5.11 0.92
CA ARG A 86 16.74 -5.90 -0.33
C ARG A 86 17.88 -5.44 -1.25
N ASN A 87 18.48 -6.39 -1.94
CA ASN A 87 19.43 -6.13 -3.02
C ASN A 87 18.70 -6.10 -4.37
N GLY A 88 19.10 -5.23 -5.29
CA GLY A 88 18.52 -5.10 -6.63
C GLY A 88 17.98 -3.72 -7.00
N PHE A 89 18.18 -2.71 -6.16
CA PHE A 89 17.75 -1.34 -6.43
C PHE A 89 18.73 -0.62 -7.36
N VAL A 90 18.17 0.09 -8.34
CA VAL A 90 18.94 0.97 -9.24
C VAL A 90 19.22 2.32 -8.57
N ALA A 91 18.27 2.81 -7.77
CA ALA A 91 18.38 4.04 -6.98
C ALA A 91 17.55 3.89 -5.70
N VAL A 92 18.01 4.48 -4.61
CA VAL A 92 17.31 4.51 -3.31
C VAL A 92 17.51 5.87 -2.67
N ASP A 93 16.43 6.51 -2.23
CA ASP A 93 16.47 7.72 -1.42
C ASP A 93 15.75 7.47 -0.09
N VAL A 94 16.39 7.83 1.02
CA VAL A 94 15.91 7.58 2.38
C VAL A 94 15.78 8.90 3.11
N PHE A 95 14.55 9.25 3.47
CA PHE A 95 14.24 10.47 4.20
C PHE A 95 13.24 10.20 5.32
N GLU A 96 13.17 11.13 6.28
CA GLU A 96 12.22 11.06 7.39
C GLU A 96 10.88 11.72 7.01
N GLY A 97 9.78 11.11 7.43
CA GLY A 97 8.42 11.59 7.17
C GLY A 97 7.82 11.07 5.84
N ALA A 98 6.67 11.62 5.46
CA ALA A 98 5.98 11.21 4.24
C ALA A 98 6.63 11.77 2.97
N CYS A 99 6.53 11.01 1.87
CA CYS A 99 6.86 11.50 0.54
C CYS A 99 5.83 12.54 0.10
N ASP A 100 6.32 13.65 -0.47
CA ASP A 100 5.48 14.65 -1.12
C ASP A 100 5.88 14.77 -2.59
N LYS A 101 5.03 15.43 -3.37
CA LYS A 101 5.25 15.58 -4.82
C LYS A 101 6.61 16.20 -5.17
N ASN A 102 7.08 17.16 -4.39
CA ASN A 102 8.34 17.84 -4.68
C ASN A 102 9.54 16.91 -4.41
N LYS A 103 9.51 16.18 -3.30
CA LYS A 103 10.51 15.15 -2.98
C LYS A 103 10.54 14.06 -4.05
N PHE A 104 9.36 13.60 -4.48
CA PHE A 104 9.24 12.60 -5.52
C PHE A 104 9.83 13.08 -6.86
N VAL A 105 9.45 14.28 -7.34
CA VAL A 105 10.00 14.85 -8.57
C VAL A 105 11.51 14.99 -8.48
N LYS A 106 12.01 15.46 -7.32
CA LYS A 106 13.45 15.57 -7.08
C LYS A 106 14.15 14.21 -7.15
N PHE A 107 13.59 13.17 -6.52
CA PHE A 107 14.11 11.81 -6.61
C PHE A 107 14.20 11.33 -8.06
N VAL A 108 13.13 11.51 -8.84
CA VAL A 108 13.11 11.10 -10.26
C VAL A 108 14.19 11.82 -11.06
N LEU A 109 14.30 13.15 -10.91
CA LEU A 109 15.27 13.94 -11.66
C LEU A 109 16.72 13.70 -11.24
N ASP A 110 16.97 13.56 -9.94
CA ASP A 110 18.32 13.49 -9.40
C ASP A 110 18.87 12.05 -9.39
N GLN A 111 18.00 11.03 -9.29
CA GLN A 111 18.42 9.64 -9.11
C GLN A 111 18.02 8.73 -10.27
N VAL A 112 16.83 8.92 -10.88
CA VAL A 112 16.33 8.01 -11.92
C VAL A 112 16.73 8.46 -13.33
N VAL A 113 16.49 9.71 -13.69
CA VAL A 113 16.82 10.23 -15.03
C VAL A 113 18.30 10.04 -15.41
N PRO A 114 19.29 10.20 -14.50
CA PRO A 114 20.69 10.01 -14.84
C PRO A 114 21.07 8.57 -15.23
N VAL A 115 20.29 7.57 -14.83
CA VAL A 115 20.52 6.15 -15.14
C VAL A 115 19.63 5.63 -16.29
N MET A 116 18.77 6.50 -16.84
CA MET A 116 17.92 6.17 -17.98
C MET A 116 18.64 6.34 -19.32
N ASN A 117 18.22 5.56 -20.31
CA ASN A 117 18.63 5.76 -21.70
C ASN A 117 17.45 6.22 -22.57
N PRO A 118 17.71 6.83 -23.74
CA PRO A 118 16.68 7.12 -24.72
C PRO A 118 15.96 5.84 -25.17
N TYR A 119 14.63 5.91 -25.32
CA TYR A 119 13.86 4.82 -25.90
C TYR A 119 14.32 4.53 -27.34
N PRO A 120 14.44 3.25 -27.77
CA PRO A 120 14.06 2.01 -27.08
C PRO A 120 15.21 1.29 -26.34
N GLY A 121 16.22 2.00 -25.84
CA GLY A 121 17.36 1.41 -25.13
C GLY A 121 16.99 0.78 -23.77
N ASN A 122 17.97 0.14 -23.11
CA ASN A 122 17.77 -0.37 -21.75
C ASN A 122 17.39 0.78 -20.80
N ASN A 123 16.64 0.52 -19.73
CA ASN A 123 16.28 1.52 -18.73
C ASN A 123 15.61 2.77 -19.34
N SER A 124 14.76 2.62 -20.36
CA SER A 124 14.17 3.76 -21.08
C SER A 124 12.71 4.05 -20.75
N VAL A 125 12.06 3.20 -19.95
CA VAL A 125 10.64 3.30 -19.61
C VAL A 125 10.47 3.23 -18.10
N ILE A 126 9.85 4.26 -17.52
CA ILE A 126 9.49 4.29 -16.10
C ILE A 126 8.09 3.69 -15.91
N ILE A 127 7.96 2.79 -14.95
CA ILE A 127 6.69 2.23 -14.47
C ILE A 127 6.54 2.59 -12.99
N MET A 128 5.37 3.11 -12.63
CA MET A 128 5.05 3.57 -11.27
C MET A 128 3.61 3.17 -10.95
N ASP A 129 3.30 2.97 -9.66
CA ASP A 129 1.92 2.82 -9.24
C ASP A 129 1.16 4.15 -9.36
N ASN A 130 -0.17 4.12 -9.28
CA ASN A 130 -1.00 5.32 -9.38
C ASN A 130 -1.28 5.91 -8.00
N ALA A 131 -0.24 6.13 -7.20
CA ALA A 131 -0.40 6.75 -5.89
C ALA A 131 -0.81 8.22 -6.05
N ARG A 132 -1.71 8.70 -5.17
CA ARG A 132 -2.21 10.09 -5.19
C ARG A 132 -1.14 11.17 -5.02
N ILE A 133 0.05 10.77 -4.58
CA ILE A 133 1.18 11.65 -4.26
C ILE A 133 2.14 11.83 -5.43
N HIS A 134 1.98 11.07 -6.52
CA HIS A 134 2.68 11.26 -7.79
C HIS A 134 2.21 12.54 -8.50
#